data_AF-A0A7K2KX28-F1
#
_entry.id   AF-A0A7K2KX28-F1
#
_cell.length_a   1.000
_cell.length_b   1.000
_cell.length_c   1.000
_cell.angle_alpha   90.00
_cell.angle_beta   90.00
_cell.angle_gamma   90.00
#
_symmetry.space_group_name_H-M   'P 1'
#
loop_
_entity.id
_entity.type
_entity.pdbx_description
1 polymer ?
#
loop_
_entity_poly.entity_id
_entity_poly.type
_entity_poly.pdbx_seq_one_letter_code
_entity_poly.pdbx_strand_id
1 'polypeptide(L)' 'MTLLHDRALAAAFDHAAPSYDRMTAANPGYHGQLRRSARRLGLPGEGAGLSVLDLGCGTGSSTRALLDAAPRATVTGV' A
#
# COMPACT_ATOMS: atom_id res chain seq x y z
N MET A 1 -5.02 -28.92 5.46
CA MET A 1 -4.52 -27.55 5.34
C MET A 1 -4.23 -27.04 6.74
N THR A 2 -2.98 -26.65 7.02
CA THR A 2 -2.63 -26.09 8.33
C THR A 2 -3.07 -24.63 8.39
N LEU A 3 -3.80 -24.24 9.43
CA LEU A 3 -4.22 -22.86 9.63
C LEU A 3 -3.10 -22.12 10.38
N LEU A 4 -2.54 -21.08 9.73
CA LEU A 4 -1.46 -20.26 10.27
C LEU A 4 -2.02 -19.10 11.09
N HIS A 5 -1.31 -18.73 12.16
CA HIS A 5 -1.70 -17.64 13.07
C HIS A 5 -0.47 -16.82 13.48
N ASP A 6 -0.72 -15.60 13.99
CA ASP A 6 0.27 -14.72 14.61
C ASP A 6 1.57 -14.61 13.80
N ARG A 7 2.72 -14.91 14.43
CA ARG A 7 4.04 -14.83 13.81
C ARG A 7 4.23 -15.79 12.64
N ALA A 8 3.59 -16.97 12.68
CA ALA A 8 3.70 -17.93 11.58
C ALA A 8 2.96 -17.42 10.34
N LEU A 9 1.83 -16.74 10.54
CA LEU A 9 1.12 -16.07 9.45
C LEU A 9 1.94 -14.90 8.89
N ALA A 10 2.45 -14.03 9.76
CA ALA A 10 3.29 -12.90 9.35
C ALA A 10 4.51 -13.34 8.54
N ALA A 11 5.25 -14.35 9.04
CA ALA A 11 6.43 -14.88 8.34
C ALA A 11 6.09 -15.48 6.96
N ALA A 12 4.90 -16.08 6.80
CA ALA A 12 4.46 -16.60 5.51
C ALA A 12 4.16 -15.48 4.51
N PHE A 13 3.56 -14.36 4.96
CA PHE A 13 3.37 -13.16 4.13
C PHE A 13 4.71 -12.54 3.75
N ASP A 14 5.62 -12.35 4.71
CA ASP A 14 6.96 -11.80 4.45
C ASP A 14 7.74 -12.64 3.43
N HIS A 15 7.65 -13.97 3.54
CA HIS A 15 8.29 -14.88 2.60
C HIS A 15 7.73 -14.74 1.17
N ALA A 16 6.42 -14.54 1.02
CA ALA A 16 5.77 -14.43 -0.28
C ALA A 16 5.90 -13.03 -0.92
N ALA A 17 6.16 -11.99 -0.12
CA ALA A 17 6.09 -10.59 -0.55
C ALA A 17 6.94 -10.27 -1.79
N PRO A 18 8.22 -10.68 -1.92
CA PRO A 18 9.03 -10.36 -3.10
C PRO A 18 8.50 -10.98 -4.40
N SER A 19 7.84 -12.14 -4.32
CA SER A 19 7.22 -12.77 -5.48
C SER A 19 5.91 -12.07 -5.86
N TYR A 20 5.14 -11.62 -4.87
CA TYR A 20 3.94 -10.80 -5.08
C TYR A 20 4.27 -9.44 -5.71
N ASP A 21 5.32 -8.78 -5.22
CA ASP A 21 5.81 -7.51 -5.77
C ASP A 21 6.24 -7.66 -7.24
N ARG A 22 6.98 -8.73 -7.58
CA ARG A 22 7.35 -9.00 -8.97
C ARG A 22 6.13 -9.24 -9.86
N MET A 23 5.16 -10.01 -9.37
CA MET A 23 3.92 -10.28 -10.10
C MET A 23 3.12 -9.00 -10.36
N THR A 24 2.98 -8.14 -9.35
CA THR A 24 2.24 -6.87 -9.48
C THR A 24 2.99 -5.85 -10.31
N ALA A 25 4.33 -5.80 -10.23
CA ALA A 25 5.16 -4.96 -11.09
C ALA A 25 5.07 -5.36 -12.57
N ALA A 26 4.89 -6.65 -12.86
CA ALA A 26 4.68 -7.15 -14.21
C ALA A 26 3.26 -6.84 -14.76
N ASN A 27 2.32 -6.42 -13.92
CA ASN A 27 0.99 -5.98 -14.35
C ASN A 27 1.03 -4.51 -14.79
N PRO A 28 0.86 -4.20 -16.10
CA PRO A 28 1.00 -2.83 -16.61
C PRO A 28 0.04 -1.82 -15.96
N GLY A 29 -1.12 -2.29 -15.47
CA GLY A 29 -2.16 -1.45 -14.89
C GLY A 29 -2.00 -1.18 -13.40
N TYR A 30 -1.32 -2.05 -12.65
CA TYR A 30 -1.43 -2.11 -11.19
C TYR A 30 -1.03 -0.79 -10.50
N HIS A 31 0.21 -0.34 -10.69
CA HIS A 31 0.67 0.91 -10.09
C HIS A 31 -0.03 2.15 -10.66
N GLY A 32 -0.45 2.10 -11.94
CA GLY A 32 -1.25 3.16 -12.56
C GLY A 32 -2.62 3.32 -11.90
N GLN A 33 -3.26 2.19 -11.56
CA GLN A 33 -4.53 2.13 -10.85
C GLN A 33 -4.39 2.64 -9.42
N LEU A 34 -3.35 2.23 -8.68
CA LEU A 34 -3.08 2.77 -7.34
C LEU A 34 -2.93 4.30 -7.35
N ARG A 35 -2.12 4.85 -8.26
CA ARG A 35 -1.96 6.30 -8.43
C ARG A 35 -3.28 6.99 -8.79
N ARG A 36 -4.11 6.38 -9.65
CA ARG A 36 -5.42 6.91 -10.03
C ARG A 36 -6.38 6.91 -8.84
N SER A 37 -6.40 5.84 -8.05
CA SER A 37 -7.24 5.71 -6.86
C SER A 37 -6.83 6.71 -5.77
N ALA A 38 -5.53 6.84 -5.49
CA ALA A 38 -5.01 7.81 -4.53
C ALA A 38 -5.40 9.26 -4.89
N ARG A 39 -5.23 9.66 -6.17
CA ARG A 39 -5.67 10.99 -6.62
C ARG A 39 -7.17 11.23 -6.49
N ARG A 40 -8.00 10.19 -6.65
CA ARG A 40 -9.46 10.30 -6.53
C ARG A 40 -9.94 10.53 -5.10
N LEU A 41 -9.10 10.32 -4.10
CA LEU A 41 -9.42 10.69 -2.71
C LEU A 41 -9.55 12.21 -2.52
N GLY A 42 -8.98 13.02 -3.43
CA GLY A 42 -9.17 14.47 -3.42
C GLY A 42 -8.69 15.15 -2.14
N LEU A 43 -7.61 14.63 -1.53
CA LEU A 43 -7.09 15.14 -0.25
C LEU A 43 -6.66 16.60 -0.41
N PRO A 44 -7.27 17.54 0.35
CA PRO A 44 -7.02 18.97 0.18
C PRO A 44 -5.62 19.36 0.66
N GLY A 45 -5.11 20.47 0.12
CA GLY A 45 -3.86 21.07 0.61
C GLY A 45 -2.66 20.13 0.57
N GLU A 46 -2.60 19.23 -0.42
CA GLU A 46 -1.56 18.19 -0.55
C GLU A 46 -1.44 17.27 0.68
N GLY A 47 -2.50 17.19 1.48
CA GLY A 47 -2.52 16.39 2.71
C GLY A 47 -1.96 17.06 3.95
N ALA A 48 -1.62 18.36 3.91
CA ALA A 48 -1.07 19.05 5.07
C ALA A 48 -1.99 18.92 6.31
N GLY A 49 -1.42 18.41 7.41
CA GLY A 49 -2.15 18.20 8.67
C GLY A 49 -3.08 16.99 8.67
N LEU A 50 -3.16 16.22 7.57
CA LEU A 50 -3.97 15.00 7.51
C LEU A 50 -3.18 13.79 8.00
N SER A 51 -3.88 12.91 8.72
CA SER A 51 -3.43 11.55 9.04
C SER A 51 -4.23 10.57 8.18
N VAL A 52 -3.53 9.77 7.38
CA VAL A 52 -4.13 8.82 6.44
C VAL A 52 -3.74 7.41 6.87
N LEU A 53 -4.72 6.51 6.93
CA LEU A 53 -4.53 5.10 7.23
C LEU A 53 -4.58 4.27 5.94
N ASP A 54 -3.51 3.52 5.66
CA ASP A 54 -3.39 2.63 4.51
C ASP A 54 -3.55 1.17 4.99
N LEU A 55 -4.78 0.65 4.90
CA LEU A 55 -5.12 -0.70 5.34
C LEU A 55 -4.75 -1.73 4.28
N GLY A 56 -3.96 -2.73 4.68
CA GLY A 56 -3.41 -3.72 3.75
C GLY A 56 -2.26 -3.14 2.93
N CYS A 57 -1.40 -2.33 3.56
CA CYS A 57 -0.32 -1.62 2.84
C CYS A 57 0.70 -2.58 2.20
N GLY A 58 0.82 -3.79 2.74
CA GLY A 58 1.78 -4.79 2.29
C GLY A 58 3.20 -4.21 2.28
N THR A 59 3.88 -4.32 1.14
CA THR A 59 5.21 -3.76 0.90
C THR A 59 5.23 -2.26 0.58
N GLY A 60 4.06 -1.59 0.64
CA GLY A 60 3.94 -0.13 0.59
C GLY A 60 3.63 0.45 -0.79
N SER A 61 3.16 -0.34 -1.75
CA SER A 61 2.84 0.17 -3.10
C SER A 61 1.67 1.17 -3.10
N SER A 62 0.62 0.91 -2.31
CA SER A 62 -0.48 1.84 -2.05
C SER A 62 -0.01 3.05 -1.24
N THR A 63 0.82 2.83 -0.22
CA THR A 63 1.40 3.87 0.62
C THR A 63 2.17 4.89 -0.21
N ARG A 64 2.99 4.41 -1.15
CA ARG A 64 3.71 5.25 -2.10
C ARG A 64 2.75 6.07 -2.96
N ALA A 65 1.69 5.46 -3.49
CA ALA A 65 0.70 6.17 -4.29
C ALA A 65 -0.04 7.26 -3.48
N LEU A 66 -0.30 7.03 -2.19
CA LEU A 66 -0.85 8.01 -1.27
C LEU A 66 0.10 9.19 -1.05
N LEU A 67 1.39 8.90 -0.79
CA LEU A 67 2.42 9.94 -0.61
C LEU A 67 2.66 10.74 -1.90
N ASP A 68 2.56 10.11 -3.07
CA ASP A 68 2.64 10.82 -4.36
C ASP A 68 1.45 11.78 -4.56
N ALA A 69 0.26 11.43 -4.06
CA ALA A 69 -0.96 12.23 -4.22
C ALA A 69 -1.14 13.30 -3.12
N ALA A 70 -0.62 13.05 -1.92
CA ALA A 70 -0.72 13.91 -0.75
C ALA A 70 0.62 13.95 0.00
N PRO A 71 1.65 14.61 -0.59
CA PRO A 71 3.02 14.57 -0.10
C PRO A 71 3.23 15.20 1.29
N ARG A 72 2.24 15.94 1.80
CA ARG A 72 2.29 16.57 3.13
C ARG A 72 1.43 15.84 4.17
N ALA A 73 0.81 14.71 3.80
CA ALA A 73 0.09 13.86 4.74
C ALA A 73 1.06 13.00 5.56
N THR A 74 0.63 12.66 6.78
CA THR A 74 1.23 11.56 7.54
C THR A 74 0.47 10.28 7.19
N VAL A 75 1.15 9.27 6.65
CA VAL A 75 0.53 8.00 6.28
C VAL A 75 0.98 6.89 7.23
N THR A 76 0.02 6.17 7.82
CA THR A 76 0.26 4.97 8.64
C THR A 76 -0.20 3.74 7.86
N GLY A 77 0.72 2.81 7.59
CA GLY A 77 0.39 1.51 6.98
C GLY A 77 0.09 0.45 8.04
N VAL A 78 -0.92 -0.39 7.80
CA VAL A 78 -1.33 -1.52 8.66
C VAL A 78 -1.57 -2.78 7.83
#